data_AF-A0AB35VU06-F1
#
_entry.id   AF-A0AB35VU06-F1
#
_cell.length_a   1.000
_cell.length_b   1.000
_cell.length_c   1.000
_cell.angle_alpha   90.00
_cell.angle_beta   90.00
_cell.angle_gamma   90.00
#
_symmetry.space_group_name_H-M   'P 1'
#
loop_
_entity.id
_entity.type
_entity.pdbx_description
1 polymer ?
#
loop_
_entity_poly.entity_id
_entity_poly.type
_entity_poly.pdbx_seq_one_letter_code
_entity_poly.pdbx_strand_id
1 'polypeptide(L)' 'MKAQKLIEKLGKAKVSEILKEAHPDAVYYVDEWNDHFKVHGYCADKCIVGINNPHTHYKLTDLQEALG' A
#
# COMPACT_ATOMS: atom_id res chain seq x y z
N MET A 1 -12.14 -2.40 -5.93
CA MET A 1 -12.81 -1.92 -4.70
C MET A 1 -11.85 -1.61 -3.55
N LYS A 2 -10.87 -2.48 -3.24
CA LYS A 2 -9.94 -2.25 -2.11
C LYS A 2 -9.05 -1.01 -2.31
N ALA A 3 -8.47 -0.83 -3.50
CA ALA A 3 -7.72 0.36 -3.88
C ALA A 3 -8.55 1.66 -3.75
N GLN A 4 -9.78 1.65 -4.28
CA GLN A 4 -10.72 2.77 -4.15
C GLN A 4 -10.93 3.21 -2.69
N LYS A 5 -11.12 2.24 -1.78
CA LYS A 5 -11.31 2.52 -0.34
C LYS A 5 -10.07 3.14 0.30
N LEU A 6 -8.86 2.77 -0.14
CA LEU A 6 -7.64 3.42 0.35
C LEU A 6 -7.53 4.87 -0.15
N ILE A 7 -7.88 5.10 -1.42
CA ILE A 7 -7.91 6.45 -2.01
C ILE A 7 -8.95 7.32 -1.29
N GLU A 8 -10.12 6.79 -0.95
CA GLU A 8 -11.14 7.48 -0.15
C GLU A 8 -10.64 7.79 1.27
N LYS A 9 -9.87 6.87 1.89
CA LYS A 9 -9.32 7.01 3.24
C LYS A 9 -8.19 8.04 3.32
N LEU A 10 -7.21 7.96 2.42
CA LEU A 10 -5.97 8.75 2.48
C LEU A 10 -5.97 9.98 1.56
N GLY A 11 -6.87 10.00 0.58
CA GLY A 11 -6.89 10.99 -0.49
C GLY A 11 -5.93 10.65 -1.63
N LYS A 12 -6.26 11.13 -2.83
CA LYS A 12 -5.47 10.88 -4.06
C LYS A 12 -4.02 11.33 -3.92
N ALA A 13 -3.79 12.53 -3.36
CA ALA A 13 -2.44 13.08 -3.20
C ALA A 13 -1.53 12.13 -2.41
N LYS A 14 -2.03 11.56 -1.31
CA LYS A 14 -1.24 10.67 -0.47
C LYS A 14 -0.95 9.33 -1.13
N VAL A 15 -1.92 8.80 -1.89
CA VAL A 15 -1.70 7.56 -2.66
C VAL A 15 -0.69 7.79 -3.80
N SER A 16 -0.70 8.96 -4.44
CA SER A 16 0.33 9.32 -5.42
C SER A 16 1.72 9.42 -4.80
N GLU A 17 1.86 9.95 -3.58
CA GLU A 17 3.13 9.93 -2.84
C GLU A 17 3.60 8.50 -2.55
N ILE A 18 2.71 7.63 -2.09
CA ILE A 18 3.00 6.20 -1.85
C ILE A 18 3.56 5.53 -3.11
N LEU A 19 2.92 5.76 -4.27
CA LEU A 19 3.40 5.21 -5.54
C LEU A 19 4.76 5.77 -5.96
N LYS A 20 5.04 7.05 -5.65
CA LYS A 20 6.30 7.71 -5.98
C LYS A 20 7.46 7.27 -5.08
N GLU A 21 7.19 6.99 -3.81
CA GLU A 21 8.17 6.56 -2.83
C GLU A 21 8.45 5.05 -2.87
N ALA A 22 7.62 4.29 -3.58
CA ALA A 22 7.79 2.85 -3.73
C ALA A 22 9.13 2.51 -4.39
N HIS A 23 9.84 1.55 -3.80
CA HIS A 23 11.03 0.97 -4.44
C HIS A 23 10.64 0.29 -5.77
N PRO A 24 11.49 0.31 -6.82
CA PRO A 24 11.17 -0.31 -8.11
C PRO A 24 10.76 -1.78 -8.04
N ASP A 25 11.32 -2.53 -7.09
CA ASP A 25 11.01 -3.94 -6.88
C ASP A 25 9.78 -4.19 -5.99
N ALA A 26 9.18 -3.14 -5.42
CA ALA A 26 8.00 -3.27 -4.60
C ALA A 26 6.77 -3.63 -5.44
N VAL A 27 5.97 -4.58 -4.96
CA VAL A 27 4.71 -4.99 -5.58
C VAL A 27 3.51 -4.53 -4.76
N TYR A 28 3.69 -4.39 -3.45
CA TYR A 28 2.62 -4.04 -2.51
C TYR A 28 3.01 -2.86 -1.60
N TYR A 29 2.04 -2.00 -1.32
CA TYR A 29 2.02 -1.11 -0.17
C TYR A 29 1.30 -1.77 1.00
N VAL A 30 1.82 -1.59 2.22
CA VAL A 30 1.25 -2.15 3.45
C VAL A 30 0.79 -1.01 4.36
N ASP A 31 -0.52 -0.80 4.43
CA ASP A 31 -1.20 0.14 5.34
C ASP A 31 -1.28 -0.43 6.77
N GLU A 32 -0.14 -0.91 7.27
CA GLU A 32 0.05 -1.33 8.64
C GLU A 32 1.20 -0.53 9.21
N TRP A 33 0.98 0.08 10.37
CA TRP A 33 2.01 0.88 11.02
C TRP A 33 3.03 -0.04 11.68
N ASN A 34 4.30 0.10 11.31
CA ASN A 34 5.37 -0.60 12.00
C ASN A 34 5.87 0.23 13.18
N ASP A 35 5.68 -0.25 14.41
CA ASP A 35 6.10 0.47 15.62
C ASP A 35 7.60 0.52 15.84
N HIS A 36 8.37 -0.41 15.27
CA HIS A 36 9.82 -0.45 15.43
C HIS A 36 10.50 0.56 14.49
N PHE A 37 10.10 0.57 13.23
CA PHE A 37 10.66 1.43 12.19
C PHE A 37 9.90 2.76 12.01
N LYS A 38 8.75 2.92 12.67
CA LYS A 38 7.89 4.12 12.62
C LYS A 38 7.46 4.51 11.20
N VAL A 39 7.11 3.52 10.38
CA VAL A 39 6.70 3.70 8.98
C VAL A 39 5.66 2.68 8.54
N HIS A 40 4.94 3.01 7.46
CA HIS A 40 4.25 2.03 6.62
C HIS A 40 5.25 1.38 5.64
N GLY A 41 5.01 0.12 5.28
CA GLY A 41 5.98 -0.69 4.54
C GLY A 41 5.65 -0.90 3.06
N TYR A 42 6.65 -1.35 2.31
CA TYR A 42 6.50 -1.89 0.96
C TYR A 42 7.05 -3.33 0.93
N CYS A 43 6.45 -4.20 0.10
CA CYS A 43 6.90 -5.59 -0.05
C CYS A 43 7.08 -5.95 -1.53
N ALA A 44 8.18 -6.63 -1.85
CA ALA A 44 8.52 -7.09 -3.19
C ALA A 44 7.85 -8.42 -3.57
N ASP A 45 7.41 -9.21 -2.59
CA ASP A 45 6.67 -10.44 -2.78
C ASP A 45 5.32 -10.39 -2.04
N LYS A 46 4.49 -11.43 -2.23
CA LYS A 46 3.42 -11.73 -1.26
C LYS A 46 4.08 -12.22 0.03
N CYS A 47 4.67 -11.30 0.77
CA CYS A 47 5.06 -11.56 2.13
C CYS A 47 3.75 -11.89 2.86
N ILE A 48 3.67 -13.09 3.46
CA ILE A 48 2.51 -13.48 4.26
C ILE A 48 2.62 -12.70 5.59
N VAL A 49 2.32 -11.41 5.53
CA VAL A 49 2.17 -10.54 6.69
C VAL A 49 0.69 -10.21 6.78
N GLY A 50 0.10 -10.38 7.96
CA GLY A 50 -1.34 -10.21 8.11
C GLY A 50 -2.17 -11.47 7.83
N ILE A 51 -1.72 -12.67 8.26
CA ILE A 51 -2.67 -13.79 8.56
C ILE A 51 -3.83 -13.27 9.42
N ASN A 52 -3.56 -12.27 10.26
CA ASN A 52 -4.54 -11.61 11.12
C ASN A 52 -5.20 -10.36 10.50
N ASN A 53 -4.72 -9.82 9.37
CA ASN A 53 -5.27 -8.57 8.81
C ASN A 53 -5.11 -8.46 7.27
N PRO A 54 -5.92 -9.21 6.48
CA PRO A 54 -5.85 -9.22 5.01
C PRO A 54 -6.23 -7.88 4.35
N HIS A 55 -6.65 -6.88 5.14
CA HIS A 55 -7.11 -5.58 4.65
C HIS A 55 -6.02 -4.52 4.53
N THR A 56 -4.77 -4.79 4.94
CA THR A 56 -3.69 -3.78 4.94
C THR A 56 -2.83 -3.76 3.67
N HIS A 57 -2.89 -4.80 2.82
CA HIS A 57 -2.00 -4.89 1.64
C HIS A 57 -2.68 -4.43 0.34
N TYR A 58 -2.03 -3.53 -0.39
CA TYR A 58 -2.54 -2.94 -1.63
C TYR A 58 -1.50 -3.10 -2.73
N LYS A 59 -1.87 -3.74 -3.85
CA LYS A 59 -0.99 -3.80 -5.01
C LYS A 59 -0.78 -2.40 -5.56
N LEU A 60 0.46 -2.06 -5.86
CA LEU A 60 0.80 -0.75 -6.42
C LEU A 60 0.15 -0.57 -7.80
N THR A 61 0.08 -1.63 -8.62
CA THR A 61 -0.62 -1.63 -9.91
C THR A 61 -2.11 -1.28 -9.76
N ASP A 62 -2.79 -1.89 -8.80
CA ASP A 62 -4.22 -1.65 -8.57
C ASP A 62 -4.47 -0.21 -8.06
N LEU A 63 -3.53 0.36 -7.29
CA LEU A 63 -3.59 1.75 -6.84
C LEU A 63 -3.37 2.73 -8.00
N GLN A 64 -2.42 2.42 -8.88
CA GLN A 64 -2.15 3.22 -10.08
C GLN A 64 -3.35 3.23 -11.03
N GLU A 65 -3.92 2.06 -11.33
CA GLU A 65 -5.13 1.94 -12.16
C GLU A 65 -6.33 2.68 -11.56
N ALA A 66 -6.47 2.67 -10.23
CA ALA A 66 -7.57 3.33 -9.55
C ALA A 66 -7.45 4.86 -9.48
N LEU A 67 -6.25 5.42 -9.70
CA LEU A 67 -6.06 6.88 -9.73
C LEU A 67 -6.46 7.51 -11.07
N GLY A 68 -6.38 6.75 -12.16
CA GLY A 68 -6.61 7.21 -13.53
C GLY A 68 -5.32 7.66 -14.19
#